data_AF-A0A8C4RUH7-F1
#
_entry.id   AF-A0A8C4RUH7-F1
#
_cell.length_a   1.000
_cell.length_b   1.000
_cell.length_c   1.000
_cell.angle_alpha   90.00
_cell.angle_beta   90.00
_cell.angle_gamma   90.00
#
_symmetry.space_group_name_H-M   'P 1'
#
loop_
_entity.id
_entity.type
_entity.pdbx_description
1 polymer ?
#
loop_
_entity_poly.entity_id
_entity_poly.type
_entity_poly.pdbx_seq_one_letter_code
_entity_poly.pdbx_strand_id
1 'polypeptide(L)'
;MSSKPMEPLARKLFKGILVAEVLGVFGAYWLFQKMNTSQDFRNTMNKKFPSILQIYYKSNELAGVYGIKEKDEEAWSYKKET
;
A
#
# COMPACT_ATOMS: atom_id res chain seq x y z
N MET A 1 -36.86 -14.64 -13.90
CA MET A 1 -36.85 -13.34 -13.20
C MET A 1 -36.33 -12.29 -14.17
N SER A 2 -37.15 -11.31 -14.56
CA SER A 2 -36.76 -10.30 -15.55
C SER A 2 -35.86 -9.25 -14.91
N SER A 3 -34.59 -9.20 -15.31
CA SER A 3 -33.66 -8.14 -14.91
C SER A 3 -34.15 -6.82 -15.49
N LYS A 4 -34.77 -5.97 -14.66
CA LYS A 4 -35.09 -4.60 -15.04
C LYS A 4 -33.80 -3.94 -15.55
N PRO A 5 -33.77 -3.37 -16.78
CA PRO A 5 -32.57 -2.75 -17.29
C PRO A 5 -32.20 -1.58 -16.38
N MET A 6 -31.00 -1.64 -15.78
CA MET A 6 -30.48 -0.50 -15.02
C MET A 6 -30.51 0.75 -15.90
N GLU A 7 -31.02 1.85 -15.33
CA GLU A 7 -31.08 3.15 -16.00
C GLU A 7 -29.69 3.54 -16.55
N PRO A 8 -29.61 4.21 -17.71
CA PRO A 8 -28.32 4.52 -18.35
C PRO A 8 -27.36 5.30 -17.45
N LEU A 9 -27.88 6.12 -16.53
CA LEU A 9 -27.09 6.87 -15.55
C LEU A 9 -26.46 5.95 -14.50
N ALA A 10 -27.26 5.06 -13.90
CA ALA A 10 -26.80 4.11 -12.89
C ALA A 10 -25.68 3.20 -13.44
N ARG A 11 -25.80 2.77 -14.70
CA ARG A 11 -24.74 1.99 -15.37
C ARG A 11 -23.42 2.74 -15.52
N LYS A 12 -23.47 4.04 -15.85
CA LYS A 12 -22.26 4.88 -15.99
C LYS A 12 -21.59 5.11 -14.64
N LEU A 13 -22.38 5.41 -13.60
CA LEU A 13 -21.87 5.60 -12.24
C LEU A 13 -21.24 4.32 -11.69
N PHE A 14 -21.91 3.18 -11.86
CA PHE A 14 -21.38 1.88 -11.43
C PHE A 14 -20.04 1.54 -12.12
N LYS A 15 -19.93 1.77 -13.44
CA LYS A 15 -18.66 1.58 -14.16
C LYS A 15 -17.57 2.52 -13.65
N GLY A 16 -17.92 3.78 -13.35
CA GLY A 16 -16.98 4.74 -12.78
C GLY A 16 -16.44 4.29 -11.42
N ILE A 17 -17.33 3.82 -10.55
CA ILE A 17 -16.95 3.27 -9.23
C ILE A 17 -16.06 2.04 -9.40
N LEU A 18 -16.42 1.10 -10.26
CA LEU A 18 -15.59 -0.08 -10.57
C LEU A 18 -14.18 0.30 -11.02
N VAL A 19 -14.05 1.27 -11.94
CA VAL A 19 -12.73 1.74 -12.40
C VAL A 19 -11.96 2.38 -11.26
N ALA A 20 -12.61 3.19 -10.42
CA ALA A 20 -11.98 3.81 -9.26
C ALA A 20 -11.49 2.78 -8.23
N GLU A 21 -12.28 1.73 -7.96
CA GLU A 21 -11.89 0.63 -7.07
C GLU A 21 -10.68 -0.13 -7.60
N VAL A 22 -10.68 -0.48 -8.89
CA VAL A 22 -9.55 -1.17 -9.53
C VAL A 22 -8.27 -0.33 -9.43
N LEU A 23 -8.36 0.98 -9.71
CA LEU A 23 -7.22 1.89 -9.57
C LEU A 23 -6.74 2.01 -8.13
N GLY A 24 -7.65 2.04 -7.15
CA GLY A 24 -7.33 2.07 -5.73
C GLY A 24 -6.56 0.82 -5.28
N VAL A 25 -7.06 -0.37 -5.65
CA VAL A 25 -6.39 -1.65 -5.35
C VAL A 25 -5.03 -1.73 -6.04
N PHE A 26 -4.93 -1.31 -7.30
CA PHE A 26 -3.66 -1.28 -8.03
C PHE A 26 -2.65 -0.35 -7.37
N GLY A 27 -3.08 0.83 -6.93
CA GLY A 27 -2.24 1.78 -6.19
C GLY A 27 -1.72 1.21 -4.88
N ALA A 28 -2.59 0.56 -4.09
CA ALA A 28 -2.20 -0.08 -2.84
C ALA A 28 -1.20 -1.23 -3.07
N TYR A 29 -1.44 -2.07 -4.08
CA TYR A 29 -0.51 -3.14 -4.45
C TYR A 29 0.85 -2.60 -4.89
N TRP A 30 0.86 -1.57 -5.74
CA TRP A 30 2.10 -0.94 -6.20
C TRP A 30 2.89 -0.32 -5.05
N LEU A 31 2.21 0.36 -4.12
CA LEU A 31 2.81 0.90 -2.91
C LEU A 31 3.46 -0.21 -2.07
N PHE A 32 2.74 -1.31 -1.84
CA PHE A 32 3.25 -2.44 -1.07
C PHE A 32 4.45 -3.12 -1.76
N GLN A 33 4.39 -3.30 -3.08
CA GLN A 33 5.50 -3.83 -3.88
C GLN A 33 6.75 -2.94 -3.80
N LYS A 34 6.57 -1.61 -3.87
CA LYS A 34 7.68 -0.66 -3.71
C LYS A 34 8.29 -0.71 -2.31
N MET A 35 7.46 -0.83 -1.27
CA MET A 35 7.94 -1.02 0.11
C MET A 35 8.68 -2.35 0.28
N ASN A 36 8.23 -3.45 -0.32
CA ASN A 36 8.94 -4.73 -0.28
C ASN A 36 10.31 -4.66 -0.96
N THR A 37 10.40 -3.99 -2.11
CA THR A 37 11.59 -4.03 -2.95
C THR A 37 12.69 -3.05 -2.52
N SER A 38 12.33 -1.90 -1.93
CA SER A 38 13.30 -0.81 -1.69
C SER A 38 13.28 -0.30 -0.25
N GLN A 39 14.42 -0.43 0.42
CA GLN A 39 14.66 0.14 1.74
C GLN A 39 14.68 1.68 1.73
N ASP A 40 15.20 2.32 0.69
CA ASP A 40 15.17 3.78 0.56
C ASP A 40 13.74 4.32 0.39
N PHE A 41 12.87 3.57 -0.29
CA PHE A 41 11.46 3.90 -0.37
C PHE A 41 10.80 3.80 1.01
N ARG A 42 11.09 2.74 1.77
CA ARG A 42 10.65 2.63 3.18
C ARG A 42 11.16 3.79 4.04
N ASN A 43 12.39 4.26 3.85
CA ASN A 43 12.91 5.44 4.55
C ASN A 43 12.14 6.71 4.20
N THR A 44 11.78 6.87 2.92
CA THR A 44 10.95 8.00 2.47
C THR A 44 9.56 7.94 3.09
N MET A 45 8.96 6.75 3.16
CA MET A 45 7.69 6.52 3.85
C MET A 45 7.80 6.76 5.35
N ASN A 46 8.93 6.40 5.99
CA ASN A 46 9.18 6.68 7.39
C ASN A 46 9.12 8.19 7.68
N LYS A 47 9.65 9.01 6.77
CA LYS A 47 9.68 10.48 6.90
C LYS A 47 8.33 11.14 6.58
N LYS A 48 7.62 10.66 5.55
CA LYS A 48 6.40 11.30 5.05
C LYS A 48 5.11 10.72 5.64
N PHE A 49 5.06 9.40 5.81
CA PHE A 49 3.85 8.66 6.19
C PHE A 49 4.21 7.50 7.15
N PRO A 50 4.71 7.80 8.37
CA PRO A 50 5.19 6.79 9.30
C PRO A 50 4.12 5.76 9.68
N SER A 51 2.85 6.17 9.76
CA SER A 51 1.74 5.27 10.09
C SER A 51 1.53 4.18 9.03
N ILE A 52 1.67 4.52 7.75
CA ILE A 52 1.52 3.54 6.65
C ILE A 52 2.66 2.52 6.69
N LEU A 53 3.88 2.99 6.93
CA LEU A 53 5.05 2.12 7.07
C LEU A 53 4.91 1.17 8.28
N GLN A 54 4.35 1.66 9.39
CA GLN A 54 4.10 0.83 10.57
C GLN A 54 3.08 -0.30 10.28
N ILE A 55 2.02 0.00 9.52
CA ILE A 55 1.05 -1.02 9.08
C ILE A 55 1.76 -2.06 8.20
N TYR A 56 2.64 -1.62 7.30
CA TYR A 56 3.44 -2.52 6.48
C TYR A 56 4.29 -3.47 7.32
N TYR A 57 4.99 -2.98 8.35
CA TYR A 57 5.78 -3.86 9.24
C TYR A 57 4.89 -4.86 9.98
N LYS A 58 3.82 -4.39 10.63
CA LYS A 58 2.88 -5.27 11.34
C LYS A 58 2.26 -6.32 10.42
N SER A 59 1.92 -5.95 9.18
CA SER A 59 1.34 -6.89 8.21
C SER A 59 2.33 -7.97 7.81
N ASN A 60 3.62 -7.63 7.66
CA ASN A 60 4.68 -8.60 7.37
C ASN A 60 4.96 -9.51 8.57
N GLU A 61 4.98 -8.97 9.80
CA GLU A 61 5.10 -9.75 11.03
C GLU A 61 3.95 -10.74 11.19
N LEU A 62 2.71 -10.33 10.90
CA LEU A 62 1.54 -11.20 10.89
C LEU A 62 1.63 -12.30 9.81
N ALA A 63 2.31 -12.02 8.70
CA ALA A 63 2.60 -13.00 7.65
C ALA A 63 3.83 -13.88 7.96
N GLY A 64 4.44 -13.73 9.14
CA GLY A 64 5.60 -14.50 9.58
C GLY A 64 6.96 -13.97 9.09
N VAL A 65 6.98 -12.78 8.47
CA VAL A 65 8.21 -12.13 8.00
C VAL A 65 8.65 -11.09 9.02
N TYR A 66 9.57 -11.50 9.90
CA TYR A 66 10.10 -10.66 10.99
C TYR A 66 11.45 -10.03 10.63
N GLY A 67 11.87 -9.02 11.40
CA GLY A 67 13.21 -8.44 11.27
C GLY A 67 13.34 -7.32 10.24
N ILE A 68 12.26 -6.96 9.51
CA ILE A 68 12.34 -5.91 8.48
C ILE A 68 12.52 -4.53 9.13
N LYS A 69 11.78 -4.27 10.21
CA LYS A 69 11.80 -2.98 10.90
C LYS A 69 13.17 -2.74 11.52
N GLU A 70 13.72 -3.72 12.21
CA GLU A 70 15.00 -3.68 12.89
C GLU A 70 16.14 -3.41 11.89
N LYS A 71 16.17 -4.14 10.77
CA LYS A 71 17.15 -3.93 9.69
C LYS A 71 17.06 -2.54 9.08
N ASP A 72 15.85 -2.00 8.96
CA ASP A 72 15.63 -0.65 8.45
C ASP A 72 16.11 0.41 9.46
N GLU A 73 15.81 0.23 10.74
CA GLU A 73 16.27 1.13 11.82
C GLU A 73 17.80 1.14 11.95
N GLU A 74 18.44 -0.03 11.90
CA GLU A 74 19.91 -0.17 11.89
C GLU A 74 20.53 0.55 10.69
N ALA A 75 20.03 0.29 9.48
CA ALA A 75 20.55 0.89 8.25
C ALA A 75 20.40 2.42 8.24
N TRP A 76 19.29 2.94 8.78
CA TRP A 76 19.05 4.39 8.81
C TRP A 76 19.76 5.10 9.96
N SER A 77 20.11 4.40 11.02
CA SER A 77 20.91 4.93 12.12
C SER A 77 22.37 5.09 11.68
N TYR A 78 22.94 4.07 11.02
CA TYR A 78 24.28 4.13 10.43
C TYR A 78 24.43 5.29 9.43
N LYS A 79 23.41 5.53 8.59
CA LYS A 79 23.40 6.62 7.60
C LYS A 79 23.31 8.04 8.20
N LYS A 80 23.02 8.16 9.51
CA LYS A 80 23.01 9.46 10.22
C LYS A 80 24.33 9.74 10.94
N GLU A 81 25.08 8.68 11.27
CA GLU A 81 26.34 8.77 12.01
C GLU A 81 27.56 8.91 11.09
N THR A 82 27.38 8.64 9.79
CA THR A 82 28.39 8.83 8.73
C THR A 82 28.08 10.08 7.92
#